data_AF-A0A0A0LU85-F1
#
_entry.id   AF-A0A0A0LU85-F1
#
_cell.length_a   1.000
_cell.length_b   1.000
_cell.length_c   1.000
_cell.angle_alpha   90.00
_cell.angle_beta   90.00
_cell.angle_gamma   90.00
#
_symmetry.space_group_name_H-M   'P 1'
#
loop_
_entity.id
_entity.type
_entity.pdbx_description
1 polymer ?
#
loop_
_entity_poly.entity_id
_entity_poly.type
_entity_poly.pdbx_seq_one_letter_code
_entity_poly.pdbx_strand_id
1 'polypeptide(L)'
;MGSLKNGENVNFSAPRPFGKKLKSDLKETFFPDDPFKQFRDESGAMDRVKKGFQYFIPILQWLPKYNLNMFKYDLLAGITITSLAIPQGISYAKLGILPPIIGLYSSFVPPLVYAVFGSSKHLAVGTVAACSLLISETIGAVASPEEEPTLYLHLVFTATFVTGVMQAVLGFLRYHRLDK
;
A
#
# COMPACT_ATOMS: atom_id res chain seq x y z
N MET A 1 31.12 -33.96 -53.13
CA MET A 1 30.00 -34.82 -52.72
C MET A 1 29.96 -34.86 -51.20
N GLY A 2 28.91 -34.29 -50.59
CA GLY A 2 28.49 -34.58 -49.21
C GLY A 2 29.19 -33.85 -48.06
N SER A 3 28.46 -32.97 -47.35
CA SER A 3 28.12 -33.18 -45.93
C SER A 3 27.28 -32.00 -45.41
N LEU A 4 25.95 -32.18 -45.36
CA LEU A 4 25.02 -31.30 -44.65
C LEU A 4 24.96 -31.75 -43.20
N LYS A 5 25.47 -30.94 -42.27
CA LYS A 5 25.24 -31.10 -40.83
C LYS A 5 23.94 -30.41 -40.45
N ASN A 6 22.95 -31.17 -40.03
CA ASN A 6 21.81 -30.68 -39.24
C ASN A 6 21.52 -31.69 -38.13
N GLY A 7 21.22 -31.21 -36.92
CA GLY A 7 20.88 -32.04 -35.79
C GLY A 7 20.74 -31.27 -34.48
N GLU A 8 19.86 -30.28 -34.44
CA GLU A 8 19.36 -29.73 -33.17
C GLU A 8 18.51 -30.81 -32.47
N ASN A 9 18.91 -31.23 -31.27
CA ASN A 9 18.16 -32.17 -30.44
C ASN A 9 16.94 -31.46 -29.82
N VAL A 10 15.80 -31.52 -30.49
CA VAL A 10 14.51 -31.13 -29.92
C VAL A 10 13.96 -32.26 -29.04
N ASN A 11 13.71 -31.94 -27.76
CA ASN A 11 13.24 -32.86 -26.74
C ASN A 11 11.79 -33.34 -27.04
N PHE A 12 11.66 -34.58 -27.50
CA PHE A 12 10.36 -35.24 -27.73
C PHE A 12 9.82 -35.86 -26.43
N SER A 13 9.34 -35.03 -25.50
CA SER A 13 8.47 -35.53 -24.43
C SER A 13 7.10 -35.94 -25.00
N ALA A 14 6.54 -37.06 -24.53
CA ALA A 14 5.30 -37.63 -25.06
C ALA A 14 4.14 -36.59 -25.10
N PRO A 15 3.33 -36.54 -26.18
CA PRO A 15 2.25 -35.56 -26.30
C PRO A 15 1.24 -35.72 -25.17
N ARG A 16 1.02 -34.67 -24.39
CA ARG A 16 -0.03 -34.65 -23.37
C ARG A 16 -1.40 -34.67 -24.06
N PRO A 17 -2.41 -35.44 -23.59
CA PRO A 17 -3.73 -35.51 -24.20
C PRO A 17 -4.38 -34.12 -24.38
N PHE A 18 -4.98 -33.87 -25.54
CA PHE A 18 -5.58 -32.57 -25.92
C PHE A 18 -6.52 -32.00 -24.84
N GLY A 19 -7.35 -32.83 -24.21
CA GLY A 19 -8.24 -32.39 -23.14
C GLY A 19 -7.52 -31.87 -21.89
N LYS A 20 -6.33 -32.41 -21.57
CA LYS A 20 -5.50 -31.89 -20.46
C LYS A 20 -4.85 -30.56 -20.85
N LYS A 21 -4.49 -30.38 -22.12
CA LYS A 21 -3.89 -29.14 -22.63
C LYS A 21 -4.92 -28.02 -22.68
N LEU A 22 -6.11 -28.27 -23.24
CA LEU A 22 -7.20 -27.30 -23.28
C LEU A 22 -7.66 -26.89 -21.87
N LYS A 23 -7.76 -27.84 -20.93
CA LYS A 23 -8.09 -27.54 -19.54
C LYS A 23 -6.98 -26.77 -18.81
N SER A 24 -5.72 -27.01 -19.15
CA SER A 24 -4.57 -26.28 -18.63
C SER A 24 -4.56 -24.84 -19.15
N ASP A 25 -4.69 -24.67 -20.46
CA ASP A 25 -4.65 -23.37 -21.13
C ASP A 25 -5.86 -22.51 -20.73
N LEU A 26 -7.05 -23.11 -20.60
CA LEU A 26 -8.22 -22.43 -20.04
C LEU A 26 -8.01 -22.05 -18.57
N LYS A 27 -7.43 -22.93 -17.76
CA LYS A 27 -7.17 -22.63 -16.35
C LYS A 27 -6.12 -21.52 -16.20
N GLU A 28 -5.09 -21.47 -17.05
CA GLU A 28 -4.10 -20.40 -17.06
C GLU A 28 -4.64 -19.09 -17.63
N THR A 29 -5.59 -19.14 -18.56
CA THR A 29 -6.22 -17.94 -19.13
C THR A 29 -7.24 -17.32 -18.17
N PHE A 30 -8.01 -18.12 -17.45
CA PHE A 30 -9.04 -17.64 -16.51
C PHE A 30 -8.51 -17.39 -15.09
N PHE A 31 -7.44 -18.07 -14.69
CA PHE A 31 -6.82 -17.92 -13.37
C PHE A 31 -5.29 -17.91 -13.48
N PRO A 32 -4.70 -16.90 -14.16
CA PRO A 32 -3.24 -16.76 -14.27
C PRO A 32 -2.58 -16.54 -12.91
N ASP A 33 -3.26 -15.81 -12.03
CA ASP A 33 -2.79 -15.43 -10.69
C ASP A 33 -3.52 -16.23 -9.61
N ASP A 34 -3.18 -17.51 -9.48
CA ASP A 34 -3.61 -18.32 -8.34
C ASP A 34 -2.82 -17.84 -7.09
N PRO A 35 -3.40 -17.07 -6.15
CA PRO A 35 -2.64 -16.40 -5.07
C PRO A 35 -1.97 -17.39 -4.10
N PHE A 36 -2.35 -18.67 -4.20
CA PHE A 36 -1.86 -19.76 -3.38
C PHE A 36 -0.85 -20.70 -4.06
N LYS A 37 -0.46 -20.47 -5.32
CA LYS A 37 0.61 -21.25 -5.97
C LYS A 37 1.94 -21.13 -5.20
N GLN A 38 2.25 -19.96 -4.64
CA GLN A 38 3.46 -19.70 -3.84
C GLN A 38 3.53 -20.45 -2.50
N PHE A 39 2.39 -20.98 -2.01
CA PHE A 39 2.29 -21.72 -0.74
C PHE A 39 2.26 -23.23 -0.95
N ARG A 40 2.13 -23.69 -2.20
CA ARG A 40 1.90 -25.10 -2.54
C ARG A 40 3.16 -25.89 -2.88
N ASP A 41 4.31 -25.23 -3.01
CA ASP A 41 5.54 -25.84 -3.53
C ASP A 41 6.62 -26.16 -2.48
N GLU A 42 6.50 -25.74 -1.21
CA GLU A 42 7.57 -25.96 -0.22
C GLU A 42 7.08 -26.31 1.21
N SER A 43 7.79 -27.24 1.84
CA SER A 43 7.34 -28.15 2.90
C SER A 43 7.64 -27.72 4.35
N GLY A 44 8.09 -26.48 4.61
CA GLY A 44 8.48 -26.01 5.93
C GLY A 44 7.42 -25.19 6.66
N ALA A 45 7.09 -25.52 7.91
CA ALA A 45 6.27 -24.66 8.78
C ALA A 45 6.90 -23.27 8.99
N MET A 46 8.24 -23.19 8.97
CA MET A 46 9.01 -21.95 9.16
C MET A 46 8.91 -21.00 7.95
N ASP A 47 8.87 -21.51 6.71
CA ASP A 47 8.72 -20.68 5.51
C ASP A 47 7.31 -20.10 5.36
N ARG A 48 6.29 -20.81 5.87
CA ARG A 48 4.92 -20.28 5.97
C ARG A 48 4.82 -19.11 6.96
N VAL A 49 5.47 -19.20 8.12
CA VAL A 49 5.52 -18.10 9.10
C VAL A 49 6.29 -16.91 8.53
N LYS A 50 7.43 -17.15 7.86
CA LYS A 50 8.24 -16.09 7.24
C LYS A 50 7.48 -15.36 6.13
N LYS A 51 6.77 -16.07 5.25
CA LYS A 51 5.90 -15.47 4.23
C LYS A 51 4.69 -14.76 4.84
N GLY A 52 4.12 -15.28 5.92
CA GLY A 52 3.07 -14.59 6.70
C GLY A 52 3.56 -13.24 7.23
N PHE A 53 4.72 -13.19 7.88
CA PHE A 53 5.32 -11.93 8.33
C PHE A 53 5.65 -10.99 7.18
N GLN A 54 6.14 -11.49 6.06
CA GLN A 54 6.41 -10.70 4.85
C GLN A 54 5.12 -10.19 4.17
N TYR A 55 4.00 -10.86 4.36
CA TYR A 55 2.68 -10.39 3.89
C TYR A 55 2.16 -9.23 4.75
N PHE A 56 2.34 -9.29 6.07
CA PHE A 56 1.93 -8.22 6.99
C PHE A 56 2.88 -7.02 7.00
N ILE A 57 4.17 -7.23 6.71
CA ILE A 57 5.17 -6.15 6.66
C ILE A 57 5.91 -6.20 5.30
N PRO A 58 5.32 -5.60 4.24
CA PRO A 58 5.88 -5.60 2.90
C PRO A 58 7.30 -5.03 2.80
N ILE A 59 7.70 -4.16 3.75
CA ILE A 59 9.05 -3.58 3.80
C ILE A 59 10.16 -4.63 3.80
N LEU A 60 9.93 -5.77 4.46
CA LEU A 60 10.91 -6.84 4.59
C LEU A 60 11.14 -7.60 3.28
N GLN A 61 10.25 -7.46 2.29
CA GLN A 61 10.41 -8.09 0.98
C GLN A 61 11.25 -7.24 0.02
N TRP A 62 11.08 -5.91 0.04
CA TRP A 62 11.73 -5.01 -0.92
C TRP A 62 13.02 -4.40 -0.39
N LEU A 63 13.11 -4.12 0.91
CA LEU A 63 14.30 -3.51 1.51
C LEU A 63 15.60 -4.32 1.29
N PRO A 64 15.61 -5.67 1.35
CA PRO A 64 16.83 -6.45 1.10
C PRO A 64 17.28 -6.43 -0.37
N LYS A 65 16.38 -6.09 -1.31
CA LYS A 65 16.66 -5.99 -2.75
C LYS A 65 17.01 -4.57 -3.17
N TYR A 66 17.07 -3.64 -2.21
CA TYR A 66 17.29 -2.23 -2.45
C TYR A 66 18.76 -1.92 -2.74
N ASN A 67 19.02 -1.13 -3.78
CA ASN A 67 20.38 -0.80 -4.24
C ASN A 67 20.62 0.71 -4.13
N LEU A 68 21.88 1.11 -3.90
CA LEU A 68 22.32 2.49 -3.80
C LEU A 68 22.01 3.33 -5.05
N ASN A 69 21.93 2.71 -6.24
CA ASN A 69 21.50 3.42 -7.44
C ASN A 69 20.03 3.83 -7.37
N MET A 70 19.14 2.98 -6.83
CA MET A 70 17.73 3.33 -6.62
C MET A 70 17.59 4.41 -5.55
N PHE A 71 18.41 4.36 -4.50
CA PHE A 71 18.45 5.39 -3.47
C PHE A 71 18.68 6.80 -4.01
N LYS A 72 19.55 6.97 -5.02
CA LYS A 72 19.79 8.29 -5.62
C LYS A 72 18.53 8.86 -6.30
N TYR A 73 17.79 8.00 -7.01
CA TYR A 73 16.54 8.39 -7.66
C TYR A 73 15.44 8.66 -6.62
N ASP A 74 15.33 7.81 -5.60
CA ASP A 74 14.35 7.96 -4.52
C ASP A 74 14.64 9.18 -3.64
N LEU A 75 15.92 9.55 -3.45
CA LEU A 75 16.30 10.77 -2.75
C LEU A 75 15.88 12.02 -3.53
N LEU A 76 16.14 12.05 -4.85
CA LEU A 76 15.72 13.17 -5.70
C LEU A 76 14.19 13.29 -5.77
N ALA A 77 13.49 12.16 -5.92
CA ALA A 77 12.04 12.11 -5.88
C ALA A 77 11.50 12.56 -4.52
N GLY A 78 12.11 12.09 -3.43
CA GLY A 78 11.74 12.44 -2.06
C GLY A 78 11.89 13.94 -1.77
N ILE A 79 12.99 14.57 -2.21
CA ILE A 79 13.18 16.03 -2.11
C ILE A 79 12.09 16.77 -2.88
N THR A 80 11.79 16.32 -4.10
CA THR A 80 10.76 16.94 -4.95
C THR A 80 9.38 16.86 -4.30
N ILE A 81 8.98 15.67 -3.84
CA ILE A 81 7.69 15.44 -3.17
C ILE A 81 7.62 16.24 -1.86
N THR A 82 8.69 16.25 -1.06
CA THR A 82 8.72 16.97 0.22
C THR A 82 8.60 18.48 0.02
N SER A 83 9.27 19.03 -0.99
CA SER A 83 9.19 20.46 -1.36
C SER A 83 7.74 20.89 -1.65
N LEU A 84 6.93 20.01 -2.25
CA LEU A 84 5.52 20.25 -2.51
C LEU A 84 4.63 19.95 -1.30
N ALA A 85 4.93 18.90 -0.55
CA ALA A 85 4.12 18.42 0.56
C ALA A 85 4.15 19.37 1.78
N ILE A 86 5.28 20.02 2.05
CA ILE A 86 5.43 21.00 3.15
C ILE A 86 4.45 22.16 3.01
N PRO A 87 4.47 22.96 1.92
CA PRO A 87 3.54 24.08 1.77
C PRO A 87 2.10 23.60 1.64
N GLN A 88 1.87 22.45 1.00
CA GLN A 88 0.52 21.86 0.89
C GLN A 88 -0.06 21.51 2.27
N GLY A 89 0.70 20.82 3.12
CA GLY A 89 0.27 20.45 4.47
C GLY A 89 0.00 21.66 5.37
N ILE A 90 0.83 22.69 5.27
CA ILE A 90 0.62 23.97 5.98
C ILE A 90 -0.66 24.66 5.50
N SER A 91 -0.88 24.72 4.19
CA SER A 91 -2.08 25.32 3.60
C SER A 91 -3.34 24.59 4.04
N TYR A 92 -3.32 23.25 4.03
CA TYR A 92 -4.47 22.43 4.39
C TYR A 92 -4.77 22.48 5.89
N ALA A 93 -3.75 22.51 6.76
CA ALA A 93 -3.98 22.78 8.18
C ALA A 93 -4.68 24.11 8.43
N LYS A 94 -4.30 25.17 7.70
CA LYS A 94 -4.98 26.47 7.79
C LYS A 94 -6.43 26.42 7.31
N LEU A 95 -6.74 25.65 6.27
CA LEU A 95 -8.14 25.41 5.85
C LEU A 95 -8.97 24.73 6.94
N GLY A 96 -8.34 23.86 7.73
CA GLY A 96 -8.93 23.21 8.90
C GLY A 96 -8.90 24.03 10.19
N ILE A 97 -8.47 25.30 10.14
CA ILE A 97 -8.30 26.17 11.31
C ILE A 97 -7.41 25.50 12.40
N LEU A 98 -6.38 24.79 11.94
CA LEU A 98 -5.42 24.08 12.78
C LEU A 98 -4.04 24.76 12.76
N PRO A 99 -3.27 24.67 13.86
CA PRO A 99 -1.86 25.04 13.86
C PRO A 99 -1.10 24.35 12.71
N PRO A 100 -0.29 25.09 11.92
CA PRO A 100 0.44 24.54 10.76
C PRO A 100 1.29 23.30 11.06
N ILE A 101 1.82 23.21 12.27
CA ILE A 101 2.62 22.07 12.73
C ILE A 101 1.83 20.75 12.68
N ILE A 102 0.52 20.78 12.91
CA ILE A 102 -0.35 19.59 12.84
C ILE A 102 -0.46 19.10 11.39
N GLY A 103 -0.54 20.02 10.43
CA GLY A 103 -0.51 19.68 9.00
C GLY A 103 0.79 18.99 8.59
N LEU A 104 1.93 19.45 9.12
CA LEU A 104 3.22 18.82 8.87
C LEU A 104 3.29 17.41 9.48
N TYR A 105 2.82 17.22 10.72
CA TYR A 105 2.74 15.89 11.32
C TYR A 105 1.83 14.94 10.52
N SER A 106 0.68 15.44 10.08
CA SER A 106 -0.27 14.65 9.29
C SER A 106 0.20 14.39 7.85
N SER A 107 1.16 15.14 7.32
CA SER A 107 1.75 14.89 5.99
C SER A 107 2.98 14.00 6.04
N PHE A 108 3.61 13.84 7.20
CA PHE A 108 4.83 13.03 7.37
C PHE A 108 4.54 11.65 7.94
N VAL A 109 3.77 11.58 9.05
CA VAL A 109 3.59 10.34 9.81
C VAL A 109 2.78 9.30 9.03
N PRO A 110 1.63 9.63 8.40
CA PRO A 110 0.86 8.63 7.65
C PRO A 110 1.62 7.98 6.48
N PRO A 111 2.31 8.71 5.59
CA PRO A 111 3.10 8.05 4.54
C PRO A 111 4.28 7.23 5.08
N LEU A 112 4.90 7.61 6.21
CA LEU A 112 5.92 6.80 6.86
C LEU A 112 5.35 5.46 7.36
N VAL A 113 4.20 5.50 8.05
CA VAL A 113 3.49 4.29 8.50
C VAL A 113 3.06 3.46 7.29
N TYR A 114 2.54 4.10 6.25
CA TYR A 114 2.13 3.43 5.02
C TYR A 114 3.30 2.83 4.25
N ALA A 115 4.51 3.39 4.29
CA ALA A 115 5.69 2.78 3.68
C ALA A 115 6.07 1.44 4.33
N VAL A 116 5.75 1.25 5.62
CA VAL A 116 6.04 0.01 6.37
C VAL A 116 4.96 -1.05 6.17
N PHE A 117 3.68 -0.65 6.26
CA PHE A 117 2.53 -1.56 6.26
C PHE A 117 1.74 -1.60 4.95
N GLY A 118 1.97 -0.64 4.06
CA GLY A 118 1.21 -0.46 2.83
C GLY A 118 1.47 -1.56 1.82
N SER A 119 0.40 -2.15 1.31
CA SER A 119 0.46 -3.19 0.30
C SER A 119 0.64 -2.65 -1.12
N SER A 120 0.24 -1.39 -1.38
CA SER A 120 0.34 -0.75 -2.69
C SER A 120 1.45 0.31 -2.73
N LYS A 121 2.39 0.17 -3.67
CA LYS A 121 3.54 1.07 -3.87
C LYS A 121 3.20 2.41 -4.51
N HIS A 122 1.97 2.57 -5.02
CA HIS A 122 1.55 3.77 -5.76
C HIS A 122 0.59 4.67 -4.99
N LEU A 123 0.16 4.27 -3.78
CA LEU A 123 -0.74 5.07 -2.97
C LEU A 123 0.06 6.11 -2.19
N ALA A 124 -0.21 7.39 -2.46
CA ALA A 124 0.28 8.49 -1.65
C ALA A 124 -0.75 8.81 -0.56
N VAL A 125 -0.32 8.71 0.71
CA VAL A 125 -1.13 9.06 1.89
C VAL A 125 -0.62 10.39 2.43
N GLY A 126 -1.52 11.31 2.77
CA GLY A 126 -1.15 12.62 3.31
C GLY A 126 -2.38 13.50 3.61
N THR A 127 -2.14 14.76 3.95
CA THR A 127 -3.21 15.73 4.19
C THR A 127 -3.98 16.05 2.90
N VAL A 128 -5.30 16.19 3.01
CA VAL A 128 -6.19 16.50 1.88
C VAL A 128 -7.05 17.73 2.19
N ALA A 129 -7.21 18.63 1.22
CA ALA A 129 -7.99 19.85 1.36
C ALA A 129 -9.45 19.57 1.78
N ALA A 130 -10.09 18.59 1.14
CA ALA A 130 -11.48 18.22 1.43
C ALA A 130 -11.68 17.82 2.89
N CYS A 131 -10.79 16.99 3.44
CA CYS A 131 -10.85 16.59 4.85
C CYS A 131 -10.67 17.79 5.80
N SER A 132 -9.83 18.76 5.42
CA SER A 132 -9.56 19.95 6.22
C SER A 132 -10.79 20.86 6.29
N LEU A 133 -11.46 21.08 5.16
CA LEU A 133 -12.70 21.84 5.12
C LEU A 133 -13.82 21.15 5.89
N LEU A 134 -13.94 19.82 5.78
CA LEU A 134 -14.92 19.05 6.54
C LEU A 134 -14.71 19.16 8.05
N ILE A 135 -13.46 19.08 8.52
CA ILE A 135 -13.14 19.28 9.94
C ILE A 135 -13.52 20.71 10.37
N SER A 136 -13.16 21.71 9.57
CA SER A 136 -13.49 23.12 9.83
C SER A 136 -14.99 23.33 9.99
N GLU A 137 -15.79 22.82 9.04
CA GLU A 137 -17.25 22.93 9.04
C GLU A 137 -17.89 22.17 10.20
N THR A 138 -17.51 20.91 10.40
CA THR A 138 -18.16 20.03 11.39
C THR A 138 -17.80 20.37 12.82
N ILE A 139 -16.53 20.62 13.12
CA ILE A 139 -16.07 20.96 14.46
C ILE A 139 -16.33 22.44 14.76
N GLY A 140 -16.19 23.31 13.76
CA GLY A 140 -16.49 24.75 13.89
C GLY A 140 -17.95 25.04 14.20
N ALA A 141 -18.88 24.15 13.79
CA ALA A 141 -20.28 24.23 14.18
C ALA A 141 -20.55 23.89 15.66
N VAL A 142 -19.61 23.22 16.34
CA VAL A 142 -19.75 22.76 17.73
C VAL A 142 -18.93 23.63 18.69
N ALA A 143 -17.72 24.01 18.29
CA ALA A 143 -16.82 24.83 19.08
C ALA A 143 -16.18 25.89 18.20
N SER A 144 -16.22 27.16 18.63
CA SER A 144 -15.53 28.23 17.93
C SER A 144 -14.01 28.08 18.09
N PRO A 145 -13.24 28.02 16.99
CA PRO A 145 -11.79 27.93 17.06
C PRO A 145 -11.12 29.19 17.62
N GLU A 146 -11.84 30.31 17.66
CA GLU A 146 -11.35 31.61 18.15
C GLU A 146 -11.59 31.78 19.66
N GLU A 147 -12.75 31.34 20.14
CA GLU A 147 -13.15 31.48 21.55
C GLU A 147 -12.56 30.36 22.41
N GLU A 148 -12.55 29.12 21.89
CA GLU A 148 -12.13 27.92 22.64
C GLU A 148 -11.15 27.04 21.82
N PRO A 149 -9.94 27.55 21.50
CA PRO A 149 -8.99 26.85 20.64
C PRO A 149 -8.54 25.48 21.18
N THR A 150 -8.50 25.32 22.51
CA THR A 150 -8.13 24.05 23.16
C THR A 150 -9.22 23.00 23.02
N LEU A 151 -10.50 23.40 23.15
CA LEU A 151 -11.62 22.47 22.98
C LEU A 151 -11.73 22.04 21.53
N TYR A 152 -11.58 22.99 20.59
CA TYR A 152 -11.54 22.73 19.16
C TYR A 152 -10.49 21.65 18.82
N LEU A 153 -9.25 21.82 19.27
CA LEU A 153 -8.19 20.84 19.04
C LEU A 153 -8.50 19.45 19.62
N HIS A 154 -9.04 19.39 20.83
CA HIS A 154 -9.44 18.11 21.42
C HIS A 154 -10.55 17.41 20.62
N LEU A 155 -11.53 18.15 20.12
CA LEU A 155 -12.57 17.62 19.24
C LEU A 155 -11.99 17.09 17.93
N VAL A 156 -11.06 17.82 17.30
CA VAL A 156 -10.39 17.37 16.07
C VAL A 156 -9.63 16.07 16.31
N PHE A 157 -8.85 15.97 17.38
CA PHE A 157 -8.08 14.76 17.68
C PHE A 157 -8.97 13.57 18.02
N THR A 158 -10.00 13.76 18.83
CA THR A 158 -10.95 12.69 19.17
C THR A 158 -11.76 12.23 17.96
N ALA A 159 -12.25 13.14 17.12
CA ALA A 159 -12.92 12.81 15.86
C ALA A 159 -12.00 12.04 14.91
N THR A 160 -10.75 12.46 14.78
CA THR A 160 -9.73 11.78 13.97
C THR A 160 -9.45 10.37 14.50
N PHE A 161 -9.33 10.23 15.81
CA PHE A 161 -9.12 8.94 16.47
C PHE A 161 -10.30 7.98 16.24
N VAL A 162 -11.53 8.45 16.46
CA VAL A 162 -12.75 7.67 16.21
C VAL A 162 -12.86 7.27 14.73
N THR A 163 -12.53 8.17 13.81
CA THR A 163 -12.47 7.88 12.37
C THR A 163 -11.47 6.77 12.07
N GLY A 164 -10.28 6.81 12.67
CA GLY A 164 -9.26 5.75 12.54
C GLY A 164 -9.74 4.40 13.08
N VAL A 165 -10.39 4.38 14.24
CA VAL A 165 -10.99 3.14 14.80
C VAL A 165 -12.07 2.59 13.88
N MET A 166 -12.97 3.44 13.37
CA MET A 166 -14.01 3.04 12.42
C MET A 166 -13.40 2.49 11.12
N GLN A 167 -12.37 3.13 10.57
CA GLN A 167 -11.65 2.65 9.40
C GLN A 167 -10.99 1.29 9.64
N ALA A 168 -10.41 1.06 10.82
CA ALA A 168 -9.83 -0.22 11.20
C ALA A 168 -10.90 -1.33 11.31
N VAL A 169 -12.04 -1.04 11.94
CA VAL A 169 -13.17 -1.98 12.06
C VAL A 169 -13.72 -2.33 10.67
N LEU A 170 -13.95 -1.35 9.81
CA LEU A 170 -14.43 -1.57 8.45
C LEU A 170 -13.42 -2.36 7.60
N GLY A 171 -12.12 -2.06 7.75
CA GLY A 171 -11.04 -2.81 7.12
C GLY A 171 -11.04 -4.28 7.51
N PHE A 172 -11.20 -4.56 8.81
CA PHE A 172 -11.30 -5.92 9.33
C PHE A 172 -12.55 -6.66 8.83
N LEU A 173 -13.72 -6.00 8.82
CA LEU A 173 -14.96 -6.56 8.30
C LEU A 173 -14.90 -6.88 6.79
N ARG A 174 -14.21 -6.05 6.01
CA ARG A 174 -14.00 -6.28 4.57
C ARG A 174 -13.14 -7.51 4.32
N TYR A 175 -12.06 -7.69 5.09
CA TYR A 175 -11.22 -8.88 5.00
C TYR A 175 -12.04 -10.14 5.24
N HIS A 176 -12.90 -10.15 6.26
CA HIS A 176 -13.75 -11.29 6.58
C HIS A 176 -14.81 -11.62 5.50
N ARG A 177 -15.25 -10.64 4.69
CA ARG A 177 -16.26 -10.87 3.64
C ARG A 177 -15.69 -11.44 2.33
N LEU A 178 -14.38 -11.34 2.11
CA LEU A 178 -13.71 -11.83 0.88
C LEU A 178 -13.20 -13.27 1.00
N ASP A 179 -13.19 -13.84 2.21
CA ASP A 179 -12.78 -15.24 2.48
C ASP A 179 -13.97 -16.23 2.54
N LYS A 180 -15.13 -15.89 1.95
CA LYS A 180 -16.28 -16.78 1.74
C LYS A 180 -16.74 -16.73 0.29
#